data_AF-A0A645HY73-F1
#
_entry.id   AF-A0A645HY73-F1
#
_cell.length_a   1.000
_cell.length_b   1.000
_cell.length_c   1.000
_cell.angle_alpha   90.00
_cell.angle_beta   90.00
_cell.angle_gamma   90.00
#
_symmetry.space_group_name_H-M   'P 1'
#
loop_
_entity.id
_entity.type
_entity.pdbx_description
1 polymer ?
#
loop_
_entity_poly.entity_id
_entity_poly.type
_entity_poly.pdbx_seq_one_letter_code
_entity_poly.pdbx_strand_id
1 'polypeptide(L)'
;MGLGFVLGGTPEFLLDTRRGLYSYPALQSRLAQNTFASDGLVDFSGPVVRLSSLTPEDFYVLLQKIRFVYAFGEAEKFLVPDQGIFSFMEHCSKRIGDTYFRTPRTTITAFINMLAVLEQNPGAAWQDLLGGIEVAADTGGVADQQVDADDSDEFASFKM
;
A
#
# COMPACT_ATOMS: atom_id res chain seq x y z
N MET A 1 -15.77 -8.54 24.95
CA MET A 1 -14.70 -7.95 24.11
C MET A 1 -14.04 -9.08 23.35
N GLY A 2 -14.09 -9.05 22.02
CA GLY A 2 -13.45 -10.06 21.16
C GLY A 2 -12.09 -9.58 20.68
N LEU A 3 -11.15 -10.51 20.51
CA LEU A 3 -9.84 -10.24 19.92
C LEU A 3 -9.90 -10.57 18.43
N GLY A 4 -9.44 -9.65 17.58
CA GLY A 4 -9.35 -9.84 16.13
C GLY A 4 -7.92 -9.61 15.65
N PHE A 5 -7.49 -10.43 14.69
CA PHE A 5 -6.19 -10.31 14.02
C PHE A 5 -6.41 -10.13 12.53
N VAL A 6 -5.66 -9.21 11.91
CA VAL A 6 -5.62 -9.02 10.46
C VAL A 6 -4.20 -9.33 10.01
N LEU A 7 -4.08 -10.23 9.04
CA LEU A 7 -2.80 -10.69 8.49
C LEU A 7 -2.75 -10.32 7.00
N GLY A 8 -1.70 -9.61 6.61
CA GLY A 8 -1.39 -9.33 5.20
C GLY A 8 -0.22 -10.20 4.74
N GLY A 9 -0.27 -10.66 3.48
CA GLY A 9 0.78 -11.49 2.90
C GLY A 9 0.63 -11.58 1.39
N THR A 10 1.64 -12.16 0.73
CA THR A 10 1.56 -12.40 -0.72
C THR A 10 0.58 -13.55 -1.02
N PRO A 11 0.11 -13.70 -2.28
CA PRO A 11 -0.74 -14.83 -2.65
C PRO A 11 -0.12 -16.19 -2.28
N GLU A 12 1.21 -16.32 -2.36
CA GLU A 12 1.95 -17.54 -2.04
C GLU A 12 1.88 -17.88 -0.54
N PHE A 13 1.93 -16.86 0.34
CA PHE A 13 1.75 -17.06 1.78
C PHE A 13 0.44 -17.78 2.11
N LEU A 14 -0.63 -17.51 1.36
CA LEU A 14 -1.90 -18.18 1.54
C LEU A 14 -1.96 -19.52 0.78
N LEU A 15 -1.69 -19.48 -0.53
CA LEU A 15 -2.08 -20.53 -1.48
C LEU A 15 -1.06 -21.66 -1.61
N ASP A 16 0.20 -21.47 -1.20
CA ASP A 16 1.23 -22.50 -1.32
C ASP A 16 0.85 -23.71 -0.43
N THR A 17 0.65 -24.87 -1.06
CA THR A 17 0.22 -26.10 -0.41
C THR A 17 1.35 -26.84 0.33
N ARG A 18 2.60 -26.37 0.19
CA ARG A 18 3.78 -26.92 0.87
C ARG A 18 4.26 -26.03 2.01
N ARG A 19 4.22 -24.70 1.83
CA ARG A 19 4.79 -23.72 2.77
C ARG A 19 3.82 -22.63 3.22
N GLY A 20 2.70 -22.44 2.54
CA GLY A 20 1.68 -21.45 2.87
C GLY A 20 0.62 -21.99 3.83
N LEU A 21 -0.38 -21.16 4.17
CA LEU A 21 -1.47 -21.54 5.07
C LEU A 21 -2.30 -22.72 4.56
N TYR A 22 -2.38 -22.90 3.24
CA TYR A 22 -3.06 -24.02 2.60
C TYR A 22 -2.34 -25.37 2.77
N SER A 23 -1.10 -25.39 3.29
CA SER A 23 -0.43 -26.63 3.71
C SER A 23 -1.14 -27.34 4.86
N TYR A 24 -1.97 -26.61 5.64
CA TYR A 24 -2.78 -27.19 6.72
C TYR A 24 -4.26 -27.32 6.31
N PRO A 25 -4.80 -28.54 6.17
CA PRO A 25 -6.14 -28.75 5.62
C PRO A 25 -7.28 -28.02 6.35
N ALA A 26 -7.21 -27.89 7.68
CA ALA A 26 -8.27 -27.19 8.43
C ALA A 26 -8.24 -25.66 8.23
N LEU A 27 -7.07 -25.09 7.95
CA LEU A 27 -6.96 -23.68 7.56
C LEU A 27 -7.38 -23.51 6.10
N GLN A 28 -6.98 -24.41 5.22
CA GLN A 28 -7.41 -24.41 3.82
C GLN A 28 -8.94 -24.40 3.70
N SER A 29 -9.65 -25.27 4.44
CA SER A 29 -11.12 -25.33 4.37
C SER A 29 -11.80 -24.07 4.91
N ARG A 30 -11.17 -23.39 5.88
CA ARG A 30 -11.70 -22.16 6.49
C ARG A 30 -11.38 -20.91 5.68
N LEU A 31 -10.24 -20.89 5.00
CA LEU A 31 -9.73 -19.75 4.22
C LEU A 31 -10.06 -19.86 2.73
N ALA A 32 -10.64 -20.98 2.30
CA ALA A 32 -11.08 -21.19 0.94
C ALA A 32 -12.02 -20.06 0.49
N GLN A 33 -11.78 -19.57 -0.72
CA GLN A 33 -12.62 -18.54 -1.31
C GLN A 33 -13.95 -19.15 -1.76
N ASN A 34 -14.94 -18.27 -1.86
CA ASN A 34 -16.23 -18.62 -2.41
C ASN A 34 -16.07 -19.08 -3.87
N THR A 35 -16.44 -20.32 -4.17
CA THR A 35 -16.35 -20.91 -5.51
C THR A 35 -17.17 -20.14 -6.55
N PHE A 36 -18.19 -19.39 -6.11
CA PHE A 36 -19.04 -18.57 -6.98
C PHE A 36 -18.51 -17.14 -7.20
N ALA A 37 -17.47 -16.71 -6.46
CA ALA A 37 -16.81 -15.43 -6.66
C ALA A 37 -15.80 -15.52 -7.81
N SER A 38 -16.28 -15.92 -8.99
CA SER A 38 -15.53 -15.97 -10.26
C SER A 38 -15.95 -14.84 -11.19
N ASP A 39 -15.18 -14.57 -12.25
CA ASP A 39 -15.53 -13.66 -13.34
C ASP A 39 -15.90 -12.22 -12.93
N GLY A 40 -15.07 -11.62 -12.06
CA GLY A 40 -15.22 -10.22 -11.64
C GLY A 40 -16.24 -10.00 -10.52
N LEU A 41 -16.87 -11.07 -10.04
CA LEU A 41 -17.68 -11.03 -8.81
C LEU A 41 -16.76 -11.03 -7.60
N VAL A 42 -16.88 -10.00 -6.76
CA VAL A 42 -16.06 -9.83 -5.57
C VAL A 42 -16.87 -10.11 -4.31
N ASP A 43 -16.42 -11.07 -3.52
CA ASP A 43 -16.98 -11.41 -2.22
C ASP A 43 -16.05 -10.91 -1.10
N PHE A 44 -16.44 -9.81 -0.45
CA PHE A 44 -15.72 -9.24 0.69
C PHE A 44 -16.20 -9.80 2.05
N SER A 45 -17.19 -10.70 2.05
CA SER A 45 -17.72 -11.32 3.28
C SER A 45 -16.88 -12.52 3.75
N GLY A 46 -16.01 -13.02 2.87
CA GLY A 46 -15.10 -14.13 3.17
C GLY A 46 -13.97 -13.76 4.14
N PRO A 47 -13.33 -14.77 4.75
CA PRO A 47 -12.22 -14.57 5.70
C PRO A 47 -10.91 -14.13 5.01
N VAL A 48 -10.86 -14.14 3.68
CA VAL A 48 -9.73 -13.71 2.88
C VAL A 48 -10.20 -12.67 1.87
N VAL A 49 -9.62 -11.48 1.94
CA VAL A 49 -9.81 -10.43 0.94
C VAL A 49 -8.59 -10.40 0.03
N ARG A 50 -8.79 -10.65 -1.27
CA ARG A 50 -7.74 -10.42 -2.28
C ARG A 50 -7.72 -8.94 -2.65
N LEU A 51 -6.55 -8.33 -2.49
CA LEU A 51 -6.32 -6.95 -2.91
C LEU A 51 -5.89 -6.97 -4.38
N SER A 52 -6.73 -6.37 -5.23
CA SER A 52 -6.35 -6.07 -6.62
C SER A 52 -5.39 -4.88 -6.64
N SER A 53 -4.54 -4.83 -7.67
CA SER A 53 -3.74 -3.62 -7.94
C SER A 53 -4.64 -2.40 -8.13
N LEU A 54 -4.19 -1.25 -7.65
CA LEU A 54 -4.92 0.01 -7.80
C LEU A 54 -4.92 0.45 -9.27
N THR A 55 -6.10 0.82 -9.77
CA THR A 55 -6.24 1.51 -11.06
C THR A 55 -5.86 3.00 -10.91
N PRO A 56 -5.61 3.73 -12.01
CA PRO A 56 -5.48 5.19 -11.99
C PRO A 56 -6.62 5.88 -11.24
N GLU A 57 -7.85 5.44 -11.49
CA GLU A 57 -9.06 6.00 -10.91
C GLU A 57 -9.12 5.72 -9.40
N ASP A 58 -8.80 4.48 -8.97
CA ASP A 58 -8.74 4.13 -7.55
C ASP A 58 -7.64 4.93 -6.83
N PHE A 59 -6.50 5.14 -7.49
CA PHE A 59 -5.39 5.90 -6.93
C PHE A 59 -5.75 7.38 -6.76
N TYR A 60 -6.46 7.98 -7.73
CA TYR A 60 -6.99 9.33 -7.60
C TYR A 60 -7.90 9.47 -6.38
N VAL A 61 -8.86 8.55 -6.23
CA VAL A 61 -9.79 8.54 -5.08
C VAL A 61 -9.02 8.34 -3.77
N LEU A 62 -7.98 7.51 -3.76
CA LEU A 62 -7.11 7.33 -2.60
C LEU A 62 -6.43 8.64 -2.19
N LEU A 63 -5.83 9.38 -3.14
CA LEU A 63 -5.20 10.67 -2.85
C LEU A 63 -6.21 11.72 -2.36
N GLN A 64 -7.43 11.73 -2.90
CA GLN A 64 -8.51 12.59 -2.40
C GLN A 64 -8.85 12.27 -0.92
N LYS A 65 -8.97 10.97 -0.59
CA LYS A 65 -9.22 10.53 0.79
C LYS A 65 -8.05 10.87 1.71
N ILE A 66 -6.81 10.71 1.25
CA ILE A 66 -5.62 11.10 2.01
C ILE A 66 -5.62 12.61 2.28
N ARG A 67 -5.89 13.45 1.28
CA ARG A 67 -6.04 14.90 1.47
C ARG A 67 -7.11 15.22 2.51
N PHE A 68 -8.25 14.52 2.45
CA PHE A 68 -9.34 14.73 3.40
C PHE A 68 -8.95 14.36 4.83
N VAL A 69 -8.27 13.22 5.01
CA VAL A 69 -7.76 12.79 6.33
C VAL A 69 -6.69 13.76 6.83
N TYR A 70 -5.77 14.20 5.97
CA TYR A 70 -4.74 15.20 6.30
C TYR A 70 -5.37 16.51 6.82
N ALA A 71 -6.49 16.91 6.22
CA ALA A 71 -7.26 18.08 6.61
C ALA A 71 -8.21 17.84 7.81
N PHE A 72 -8.04 16.75 8.56
CA PHE A 72 -8.90 16.37 9.69
C PHE A 72 -10.40 16.26 9.34
N GLY A 73 -10.73 16.00 8.07
CA GLY A 73 -12.09 15.93 7.57
C GLY A 73 -12.74 17.28 7.26
N GLU A 74 -11.98 18.38 7.29
CA GLU A 74 -12.47 19.73 6.99
C GLU A 74 -12.04 20.17 5.59
N ALA A 75 -13.00 20.33 4.68
CA ALA A 75 -12.71 20.72 3.29
C ALA A 75 -12.05 22.11 3.16
N GLU A 76 -12.27 23.00 4.13
CA GLU A 76 -11.69 24.34 4.17
C GLU A 76 -10.17 24.33 4.41
N LYS A 77 -9.64 23.25 4.99
CA LYS A 77 -8.21 23.08 5.29
C LYS A 77 -7.44 22.39 4.15
N PHE A 78 -8.05 22.22 2.99
CA PHE A 78 -7.38 21.60 1.85
C PHE A 78 -6.24 22.49 1.33
N LEU A 79 -5.01 21.97 1.44
CA LEU A 79 -3.81 22.64 0.92
C LEU A 79 -3.68 22.56 -0.60
N VAL A 80 -4.37 21.59 -1.23
CA VAL A 80 -4.35 21.39 -2.68
C VAL A 80 -5.75 21.12 -3.24
N PRO A 81 -6.14 21.77 -4.35
CA PRO A 81 -7.39 21.47 -5.04
C PRO A 81 -7.32 20.13 -5.78
N ASP A 82 -8.45 19.67 -6.31
CA ASP A 82 -8.51 18.43 -7.12
C ASP A 82 -7.57 18.46 -8.33
N GLN A 83 -7.42 19.63 -8.95
CA GLN A 83 -6.45 19.83 -10.03
C GLN A 83 -5.01 19.56 -9.57
N GLY A 84 -4.66 19.92 -8.32
CA GLY A 84 -3.33 19.65 -7.76
C GLY A 84 -3.06 18.15 -7.61
N ILE A 85 -4.08 17.37 -7.25
CA ILE A 85 -4.00 15.91 -7.21
C ILE A 85 -3.76 15.36 -8.62
N PHE A 86 -4.52 15.83 -9.60
CA PHE A 86 -4.36 15.41 -11.00
C PHE A 86 -2.96 15.73 -11.54
N SER A 87 -2.46 16.95 -11.30
CA SER A 87 -1.11 17.35 -11.70
C SER A 87 -0.02 16.54 -10.98
N PHE A 88 -0.22 16.19 -9.71
CA PHE A 88 0.69 15.30 -8.99
C PHE A 88 0.74 13.90 -9.62
N MET A 89 -0.42 13.34 -9.97
CA MET A 89 -0.50 12.05 -10.66
C MET A 89 0.17 12.10 -12.04
N GLU A 90 -0.06 13.16 -12.81
CA GLU A 90 0.57 13.36 -14.11
C GLU A 90 2.11 13.45 -13.99
N HIS A 91 2.60 14.19 -13.00
CA HIS A 91 4.03 14.29 -12.71
C HIS A 91 4.65 12.93 -12.39
N CYS A 92 3.97 12.15 -11.54
CA CYS A 92 4.47 10.83 -11.18
C CYS A 92 4.40 9.85 -12.36
N SER A 93 3.35 9.89 -13.17
CA SER A 93 3.23 9.09 -14.39
C SER A 93 4.36 9.38 -15.38
N LYS A 94 4.70 10.66 -15.59
CA LYS A 94 5.81 11.07 -16.48
C LYS A 94 7.18 10.62 -15.98
N ARG A 95 7.42 10.61 -14.66
CA ARG A 95 8.73 10.22 -14.09
C ARG A 95 8.91 8.72 -13.88
N ILE A 96 7.85 8.00 -13.48
CA ILE A 96 7.94 6.62 -12.99
C ILE A 96 7.37 5.62 -14.02
N GLY A 97 6.57 6.09 -14.98
CA GLY A 97 5.88 5.26 -15.96
C GLY A 97 4.86 4.31 -15.32
N ASP A 98 4.60 3.17 -15.96
CA ASP A 98 3.64 2.14 -15.48
C ASP A 98 3.99 1.54 -14.11
N THR A 99 5.22 1.75 -13.63
CA THR A 99 5.67 1.30 -12.30
C THR A 99 4.92 2.03 -11.18
N TYR A 100 4.35 3.20 -11.46
CA TYR A 100 3.57 4.02 -10.54
C TYR A 100 2.49 3.23 -9.78
N PHE A 101 1.75 2.35 -10.46
CA PHE A 101 0.67 1.54 -9.87
C PHE A 101 1.16 0.33 -9.09
N ARG A 102 2.42 -0.05 -9.31
CA ARG A 102 3.07 -1.16 -8.58
C ARG A 102 3.71 -0.68 -7.28
N THR A 103 3.91 0.63 -7.12
CA THR A 103 4.63 1.23 -6.00
C THR A 103 3.77 2.24 -5.23
N PRO A 104 2.55 1.87 -4.77
CA PRO A 104 1.63 2.82 -4.16
C PRO A 104 2.21 3.48 -2.89
N ARG A 105 3.05 2.77 -2.14
CA ARG A 105 3.64 3.26 -0.90
C ARG A 105 4.49 4.52 -1.12
N THR A 106 5.45 4.49 -2.05
CA THR A 106 6.37 5.62 -2.27
C THR A 106 5.64 6.86 -2.77
N THR A 107 4.68 6.68 -3.67
CA THR A 107 3.86 7.78 -4.16
C THR A 107 3.00 8.41 -3.06
N ILE A 108 2.37 7.60 -2.22
CA ILE A 108 1.59 8.10 -1.07
C ILE A 108 2.49 8.91 -0.12
N THR A 109 3.66 8.38 0.23
CA THR A 109 4.64 9.10 1.06
C THR A 109 5.05 10.42 0.43
N ALA A 110 5.36 10.44 -0.87
CA ALA A 110 5.73 11.66 -1.59
C ALA A 110 4.59 12.70 -1.58
N PHE A 111 3.34 12.27 -1.75
CA PHE A 111 2.18 13.15 -1.67
C PHE A 111 2.01 13.75 -0.27
N ILE A 112 2.12 12.93 0.78
CA ILE A 112 2.05 13.41 2.18
C ILE A 112 3.18 14.39 2.48
N ASN A 113 4.41 14.11 2.01
CA ASN A 113 5.53 15.02 2.17
C ASN A 113 5.28 16.37 1.48
N MET A 114 4.68 16.37 0.29
CA MET A 114 4.27 17.62 -0.38
C MET A 114 3.26 18.40 0.46
N LEU A 115 2.24 17.73 1.03
CA LEU A 115 1.26 18.38 1.91
C LEU A 115 1.93 18.97 3.15
N ALA A 116 2.85 18.24 3.78
CA ALA A 116 3.58 18.72 4.95
C ALA A 116 4.43 19.97 4.65
N VAL A 117 5.05 20.03 3.47
CA VAL A 117 5.80 21.22 3.03
C VAL A 117 4.85 22.40 2.81
N LEU A 118 3.70 22.19 2.16
CA LEU A 118 2.71 23.25 1.94
C LEU A 118 2.12 23.79 3.25
N GLU A 119 1.86 22.91 4.21
CA GLU A 119 1.34 23.29 5.53
C GLU A 119 2.31 24.21 6.28
N GLN A 120 3.61 23.92 6.20
CA GLN A 120 4.65 24.71 6.86
C GLN A 120 5.01 25.99 6.11
N ASN A 121 4.62 26.10 4.83
CA ASN A 121 4.98 27.23 3.96
C ASN A 121 3.74 27.82 3.29
N PRO A 122 2.96 28.68 3.98
CA PRO A 122 1.69 29.21 3.48
C PRO A 122 1.79 30.06 2.20
N GLY A 123 3.00 30.50 1.83
CA GLY A 123 3.26 31.25 0.59
C GLY A 123 3.75 30.39 -0.58
N ALA A 124 3.98 29.09 -0.36
CA ALA A 124 4.43 28.18 -1.41
C ALA A 124 3.24 27.70 -2.25
N ALA A 125 3.38 27.74 -3.57
CA ALA A 125 2.40 27.18 -4.47
C ALA A 125 2.71 25.68 -4.71
N TRP A 126 1.68 24.84 -4.71
CA TRP A 126 1.85 23.40 -4.97
C TRP A 126 2.42 23.13 -6.37
N GLN A 127 2.16 24.04 -7.33
CA GLN A 127 2.72 23.99 -8.68
C GLN A 127 4.25 24.04 -8.68
N ASP A 128 4.84 24.86 -7.81
CA ASP A 128 6.29 25.03 -7.72
C ASP A 128 6.97 23.79 -7.14
N LEU A 129 6.31 23.13 -6.18
CA LEU A 129 6.82 21.91 -5.54
C LEU A 129 6.85 20.71 -6.48
N LEU A 130 5.88 20.59 -7.39
CA LEU A 130 5.84 19.48 -8.35
C LEU A 130 7.09 19.43 -9.25
N GLY A 131 7.72 20.57 -9.54
CA GLY A 131 8.98 20.62 -10.30
C GLY A 131 10.20 20.07 -9.53
N GLY A 132 10.13 20.00 -8.20
CA GLY A 132 11.25 19.61 -7.33
C GLY A 132 11.11 18.26 -6.63
N ILE A 133 9.94 17.62 -6.66
CA ILE A 133 9.72 16.34 -5.95
C ILE A 133 10.33 15.17 -6.74
N GLU A 134 11.44 14.62 -6.25
CA GLU A 134 11.98 13.33 -6.67
C GLU A 134 11.20 12.17 -6.05
N VAL A 135 10.56 11.36 -6.90
CA VAL A 135 9.89 10.13 -6.48
C VAL A 135 10.76 8.97 -6.92
N ALA A 136 11.41 8.32 -5.96
CA ALA A 136 12.21 7.13 -6.22
C ALA A 136 11.30 5.92 -6.53
N ALA A 137 11.77 5.04 -7.41
CA ALA A 137 11.08 3.77 -7.68
C ALA A 137 11.14 2.87 -6.44
N ASP A 138 9.99 2.35 -5.99
CA ASP A 138 9.96 1.34 -4.94
C ASP A 138 10.45 0.01 -5.51
N THR A 139 11.45 -0.59 -4.86
CA THR A 139 11.98 -1.89 -5.25
C THR A 139 11.12 -3.06 -4.74
N GLY A 140 10.02 -2.78 -4.04
CA GLY A 140 9.08 -3.82 -3.58
C GLY A 140 9.53 -4.47 -2.28
N GLY A 141 10.15 -3.69 -1.38
CA GLY A 141 10.59 -4.21 -0.09
C GLY A 141 11.75 -5.21 -0.16
N VAL A 142 12.61 -5.13 -1.18
CA VAL A 142 13.84 -5.96 -1.25
C VAL A 142 14.71 -5.76 0.00
N ALA A 143 14.67 -4.56 0.58
CA ALA A 143 15.28 -4.26 1.87
C ALA A 143 14.64 -5.04 3.04
N ASP A 144 13.33 -5.28 3.02
CA ASP A 144 12.63 -6.08 4.04
C ASP A 144 12.88 -7.59 3.87
N GLN A 145 13.36 -8.03 2.70
CA GLN A 145 13.76 -9.42 2.41
C GLN A 145 15.23 -9.73 2.74
N GLN A 146 16.04 -8.71 3.04
CA GLN A 146 17.35 -8.91 3.65
C GLN A 146 17.13 -9.33 5.10
N VAL A 147 16.89 -10.63 5.30
CA VAL A 147 17.21 -11.26 6.58
C VAL A 147 18.71 -11.13 6.78
N ASP A 148 19.13 -10.43 7.83
CA ASP A 148 20.53 -10.45 8.26
C ASP A 148 20.93 -11.92 8.42
N ALA A 149 21.74 -12.41 7.50
CA ALA A 149 22.26 -13.77 7.51
C ALA A 149 23.48 -13.86 8.44
N ASP A 150 23.37 -13.26 9.63
CA ASP A 150 24.37 -13.36 10.69
C ASP A 150 23.65 -13.70 12.02
N ASP A 151 24.11 -14.77 12.65
CA ASP A 151 23.65 -15.39 13.91
C ASP A 151 22.37 -16.26 13.92
N SER A 152 22.18 -17.12 12.90
CA SER A 152 21.30 -18.30 13.04
C SER A 152 21.94 -19.50 13.77
N ASP A 153 23.22 -19.42 14.14
CA ASP A 153 23.94 -20.53 14.80
C ASP A 153 24.10 -20.38 16.33
N GLU A 154 23.78 -19.23 16.93
CA GLU A 154 23.98 -19.04 18.39
C GLU A 154 22.85 -19.64 19.26
N PHE A 155 21.63 -19.79 18.73
CA PHE A 155 20.48 -20.28 19.52
C PHE A 155 20.34 -21.81 19.59
N ALA A 156 21.21 -22.59 18.93
CA ALA A 156 21.10 -24.06 18.86
C ALA A 156 21.76 -24.81 20.04
N SER A 157 22.23 -24.13 21.09
CA SER A 157 22.98 -24.80 22.18
C SER A 157 22.40 -24.62 23.60
N PHE A 158 21.11 -24.86 23.79
CA PHE A 158 20.61 -25.20 25.13
C PHE A 158 20.88 -26.67 25.43
N LYS A 159 21.95 -26.95 26.18
CA LYS A 159 22.16 -28.25 26.83
C LYS A 159 21.31 -28.32 28.10
N MET A 160 20.53 -29.39 28.19
CA MET A 160 19.77 -29.82 29.37
C MET A 160 20.68 -30.54 30.37
#